data_AF-A0A5Q4ZR38-F1
#
_entry.id   AF-A0A5Q4ZR38-F1
#
_cell.length_a   1.000
_cell.length_b   1.000
_cell.length_c   1.000
_cell.angle_alpha   90.00
_cell.angle_beta   90.00
_cell.angle_gamma   90.00
#
_symmetry.space_group_name_H-M   'P 1'
#
loop_
_entity.id
_entity.type
_entity.pdbx_description
1 polymer ?
#
loop_
_entity_poly.entity_id
_entity_poly.type
_entity_poly.pdbx_seq_one_letter_code
_entity_poly.pdbx_strand_id
1 'polypeptide(L)' 'MRKYYTTEGDSTSKKKKEAYPVLALCENCVGKYTVISEGERTYDSCAKCGADD' A
#
# COMPACT_ATOMS: atom_id res chain seq x y z
N MET A 1 12.24 2.90 -5.06
CA MET A 1 12.33 2.82 -3.57
C MET A 1 10.97 2.43 -2.99
N ARG A 2 10.89 1.38 -2.16
CA ARG A 2 9.63 0.84 -1.62
C ARG A 2 9.35 1.40 -0.21
N LYS A 3 8.09 1.64 0.08
CA LYS A 3 7.60 2.08 1.39
C LYS A 3 6.30 1.37 1.71
N TYR A 4 5.94 1.36 2.98
CA TYR A 4 4.58 1.08 3.37
C TYR A 4 3.68 2.23 2.93
N TYR A 5 2.63 1.94 2.18
CA TYR A 5 1.64 2.93 1.80
C TYR A 5 0.31 2.54 2.42
N THR A 6 -0.31 3.48 3.13
CA THR A 6 -1.69 3.35 3.57
C THR A 6 -2.55 3.75 2.39
N THR A 7 -3.18 2.77 1.75
CA THR A 7 -4.05 3.00 0.61
C THR A 7 -5.51 3.01 1.03
N GLU A 8 -6.35 3.74 0.32
CA GLU A 8 -7.79 3.61 0.47
C GLU A 8 -8.23 2.23 -0.01
N GLY A 9 -8.79 1.44 0.91
CA GLY A 9 -9.34 0.12 0.67
C GLY A 9 -10.85 0.18 0.61
N ASP A 10 -11.52 -0.63 1.42
CA ASP A 10 -12.97 -0.74 1.42
C ASP A 10 -13.58 0.18 2.47
N SER A 11 -13.95 1.40 2.06
CA SER A 11 -14.58 2.40 2.93
C SER A 11 -15.94 1.97 3.47
N THR A 12 -16.54 0.91 2.90
CA THR A 12 -17.78 0.31 3.42
C THR A 12 -17.53 -0.70 4.53
N SER A 13 -16.28 -1.18 4.70
CA SER A 13 -15.94 -2.09 5.77
C SER A 13 -15.85 -1.35 7.11
N LYS A 14 -16.55 -1.88 8.13
CA LYS A 14 -16.46 -1.38 9.51
C LYS A 14 -15.07 -1.57 10.12
N LYS A 15 -14.22 -2.41 9.53
CA LYS A 15 -12.86 -2.66 10.02
C LYS A 15 -11.90 -1.64 9.41
N LYS A 16 -11.32 -0.78 10.25
CA LYS A 16 -10.30 0.21 9.82
C LYS A 16 -9.14 -0.39 9.02
N LYS A 17 -8.73 -1.63 9.33
CA LYS A 17 -7.66 -2.33 8.58
C LYS A 17 -8.06 -2.68 7.15
N GLU A 18 -9.35 -2.83 6.86
CA GLU A 18 -9.87 -3.11 5.52
C GLU A 18 -10.21 -1.83 4.78
N ALA A 19 -10.68 -0.81 5.49
CA ALA A 19 -10.89 0.53 4.93
C ALA A 19 -9.58 1.23 4.56
N TYR A 20 -8.53 1.02 5.35
CA TYR A 20 -7.23 1.65 5.18
C TYR A 20 -6.10 0.62 5.33
N PRO A 21 -5.97 -0.34 4.40
CA PRO A 21 -4.91 -1.32 4.45
C PRO A 21 -3.55 -0.65 4.20
N VAL A 22 -2.56 -1.10 4.97
CA VAL A 22 -1.17 -0.74 4.79
C VAL A 22 -0.52 -1.80 3.91
N LEU A 23 -0.07 -1.41 2.73
CA LEU A 23 0.52 -2.31 1.75
C LEU A 23 1.90 -1.80 1.34
N ALA A 24 2.88 -2.70 1.31
CA ALA A 24 4.17 -2.41 0.69
C ALA A 24 3.96 -2.37 -0.83
N LEU A 25 4.11 -1.20 -1.46
CA LEU A 25 3.94 -1.04 -2.90
C LEU A 25 5.22 -0.48 -3.52
N CYS A 26 5.48 -0.84 -4.78
CA CYS A 26 6.50 -0.20 -5.59
C CYS A 26 5.96 1.10 -6.21
N GLU A 27 6.85 1.96 -6.69
CA GLU A 27 6.49 3.28 -7.28
C GLU A 27 5.53 3.17 -8.48
N ASN A 28 5.59 2.06 -9.22
CA ASN A 28 4.65 1.79 -10.31
C ASN A 28 3.28 1.34 -9.82
N CYS A 29 3.21 0.53 -8.77
CA CYS A 29 1.94 0.04 -8.26
C CYS A 29 1.24 1.10 -7.40
N VAL A 30 1.99 1.84 -6.59
CA VAL A 30 1.44 2.86 -5.70
C VAL A 30 0.67 3.94 -6.48
N GLY A 31 1.12 4.30 -7.68
CA GLY A 31 0.40 5.26 -8.53
C GLY A 31 -0.98 4.80 -9.02
N LYS A 32 -1.31 3.50 -8.88
CA LYS A 32 -2.65 2.95 -9.17
C LYS A 32 -3.58 2.96 -7.96
N TYR A 33 -3.07 3.31 -6.78
CA TYR A 33 -3.82 3.34 -5.54
C TYR A 33 -3.92 4.77 -5.01
N THR A 34 -5.02 5.07 -4.34
CA THR A 34 -5.15 6.31 -3.57
C THR A 34 -4.33 6.17 -2.29
N VAL A 35 -3.13 6.76 -2.26
CA VAL A 35 -2.31 6.81 -1.05
C VAL A 35 -2.83 7.88 -0.11
N ILE A 36 -3.21 7.46 1.08
CA ILE A 36 -3.65 8.34 2.17
C ILE A 36 -2.45 8.76 3.01
N SER A 37 -1.52 7.84 3.24
CA SER A 37 -0.30 8.12 3.98
C SER A 37 0.85 7.29 3.47
N GLU A 38 2.00 7.94 3.27
CA GLU A 38 3.28 7.27 3.06
C GLU A 38 3.88 6.94 4.43
N GLY A 39 4.28 5.70 4.62
CA GLY A 39 4.95 5.19 5.82
C GLY A 39 6.45 5.01 5.61
N GLU A 40 7.04 4.17 6.46
CA GLU A 40 8.47 3.91 6.44
C GLU A 40 8.92 3.15 5.18
N ARG A 41 10.19 3.35 4.82
CA ARG A 41 10.83 2.53 3.78
C ARG A 41 10.85 1.07 4.24
N THR A 42 10.45 0.18 3.33
CA THR A 42 10.43 -1.25 3.58
C THR A 42 11.26 -1.97 2.53
N TYR A 43 11.79 -3.13 2.93
CA TYR A 43 12.43 -4.09 2.05
C TYR A 43 11.47 -5.19 1.60
N ASP A 44 10.21 -5.16 2.06
CA ASP A 44 9.19 -6.09 1.60
C ASP A 44 8.95 -5.97 0.08
N SER A 45 8.75 -7.14 -0.53
CA SER A 45 8.31 -7.27 -1.91
C SER A 45 6.95 -6.61 -2.10
N CYS A 46 6.72 -6.02 -3.28
CA CYS A 46 5.45 -5.34 -3.56
C CYS A 46 4.27 -6.29 -3.36
N ALA A 47 3.33 -5.95 -2.47
CA ALA A 47 2.16 -6.75 -2.14
C ALA A 47 1.25 -7.02 -3.35
N LYS A 48 1.45 -6.30 -4.47
CA LYS A 48 0.60 -6.42 -5.66
C LYS A 48 1.24 -7.08 -6.86
N CYS A 49 2.48 -6.75 -7.19
CA CYS A 49 3.17 -7.39 -8.31
C CYS A 49 4.22 -8.41 -7.85
N GLY A 50 4.50 -8.51 -6.55
CA GLY A 50 5.62 -9.29 -6.02
C GLY A 50 6.98 -8.81 -6.53
N ALA A 51 7.04 -7.69 -7.25
CA ALA A 51 8.26 -7.24 -7.88
C ALA A 51 9.25 -6.79 -6.79
N ASP A 52 10.42 -7.41 -6.85
CA ASP A 52 11.60 -7.10 -6.06
C ASP A 52 12.56 -6.13 -6.78
N ASP A 53 12.04 -5.38 -7.75
CA ASP A 53 12.77 -4.36 -8.54
C ASP A 53 12.70 -2.94 -7.93
#